data_AF-A0A521X865-F1
#
_entry.id   AF-A0A521X865-F1
#
_cell.length_a   1.000
_cell.length_b   1.000
_cell.length_c   1.000
_cell.angle_alpha   90.00
_cell.angle_beta   90.00
_cell.angle_gamma   90.00
#
_symmetry.space_group_name_H-M   'P 1'
#
loop_
_entity.id
_entity.type
_entity.pdbx_description
1 polymer ?
#
loop_
_entity_poly.entity_id
_entity_poly.type
_entity_poly.pdbx_seq_one_letter_code
_entity_poly.pdbx_strand_id
1 'polypeptide(L)'
;MKSTFKMLALAGAMSSLLAGEVQASTLIYTLNQSNVDSVLSDGVNYLTVKIEDGLAFGTDTNAVKFTVNILDGVFNFGTHTSYGIQAFGFNQAVGAPTLLDANIVGPSGWSGNVPNPPNQFDGFGKFFGATAGSGVTRFNPLEFWITGVAGDTASSYAAASSGNAGQGNAWFAAHVAGFIIDGSAITSGYFGGGNGITPPPVINVSEVPLPAAAWMLGIGLMAVSSLNRRKSLAT
;
A
#
# COMPACT_ATOMS: atom_id res chain seq x y z
N MET A 1 48.43 42.50 10.03
CA MET A 1 47.39 42.03 9.08
C MET A 1 47.33 40.51 9.03
N LYS A 2 46.79 39.82 10.05
CA LYS A 2 46.50 38.38 10.02
C LYS A 2 45.50 38.05 11.14
N SER A 3 44.19 38.01 10.89
CA SER A 3 43.24 37.24 11.75
C SER A 3 41.76 37.20 11.31
N THR A 4 41.36 37.54 10.09
CA THR A 4 39.91 37.65 9.74
C THR A 4 39.33 36.50 8.90
N PHE A 5 39.94 35.30 8.89
CA PHE A 5 39.53 34.22 7.97
C PHE A 5 39.01 32.92 8.62
N LYS A 6 38.73 32.89 9.93
CA LYS A 6 38.30 31.64 10.62
C LYS A 6 36.84 31.58 11.06
N MET A 7 35.99 32.53 10.70
CA MET A 7 34.60 32.60 11.19
C MET A 7 33.51 32.42 10.13
N LEU A 8 33.82 31.75 9.02
CA LEU A 8 32.85 31.48 7.95
C LEU A 8 32.56 29.99 7.70
N ALA A 9 32.88 29.11 8.66
CA ALA A 9 32.69 27.67 8.51
C ALA A 9 31.56 27.08 9.39
N LEU A 10 30.88 27.88 10.22
CA LEU A 10 29.86 27.35 11.16
C LEU A 10 28.41 27.73 10.83
N ALA A 11 28.17 28.51 9.78
CA ALA A 11 26.82 28.90 9.36
C ALA A 11 26.22 27.99 8.26
N GLY A 12 26.99 27.04 7.72
CA GLY A 12 26.59 26.22 6.57
C GLY A 12 26.02 24.84 6.89
N ALA A 13 26.01 24.41 8.16
CA ALA A 13 25.70 23.01 8.52
C ALA A 13 24.27 22.77 9.02
N MET A 14 23.38 23.78 8.98
CA MET A 14 22.04 23.70 9.59
C MET A 14 20.88 23.83 8.60
N SER A 15 21.16 23.72 7.29
CA SER A 15 20.14 23.80 6.23
C SER A 15 19.60 22.45 5.76
N SER A 16 20.00 21.33 6.38
CA SER A 16 19.58 19.99 5.97
C SER A 16 18.52 19.33 6.87
N LEU A 17 17.92 20.08 7.81
CA LEU A 17 16.66 19.65 8.46
C LEU A 17 15.47 19.91 7.51
N LEU A 18 15.57 19.41 6.28
CA LEU A 18 14.39 19.07 5.52
C LEU A 18 13.83 17.82 6.21
N ALA A 19 12.97 18.03 7.21
CA ALA A 19 12.04 16.99 7.61
C ALA A 19 11.24 16.68 6.34
N GLY A 20 11.64 15.63 5.62
CA GLY A 20 10.87 15.12 4.51
C GLY A 20 9.50 14.78 5.05
N GLU A 21 8.47 15.44 4.53
CA GLU A 21 7.10 15.06 4.81
C GLU A 21 6.94 13.62 4.32
N VAL A 22 6.84 12.67 5.25
CA VAL A 22 6.37 11.32 4.93
C VAL A 22 4.87 11.47 4.73
N GLN A 23 4.46 11.77 3.49
CA GLN A 23 3.05 11.81 3.13
C GLN A 23 2.55 10.37 3.08
N ALA A 24 1.91 9.92 4.17
CA ALA A 24 1.17 8.67 4.16
C ALA A 24 -0.16 8.89 3.43
N SER A 25 -0.29 8.25 2.28
CA SER A 25 -1.49 8.15 1.47
C SER A 25 -2.27 6.89 1.83
N THR A 26 -3.59 6.92 1.62
CA THR A 26 -4.46 5.75 1.76
C THR A 26 -5.43 5.69 0.59
N LEU A 27 -5.43 4.57 -0.13
CA LEU A 27 -6.35 4.27 -1.23
C LEU A 27 -7.19 3.05 -0.85
N ILE A 28 -8.46 3.04 -1.23
CA ILE A 28 -9.43 1.98 -0.94
C ILE A 28 -10.22 1.67 -2.21
N TYR A 29 -10.21 0.40 -2.62
CA TYR A 29 -10.92 -0.10 -3.79
C TYR A 29 -11.91 -1.18 -3.39
N THR A 30 -12.96 -1.39 -4.18
CA THR A 30 -13.86 -2.53 -4.03
C THR A 30 -13.70 -3.53 -5.16
N LEU A 31 -13.87 -4.81 -4.82
CA LEU A 31 -13.92 -5.93 -5.77
C LEU A 31 -15.39 -6.31 -5.89
N ASN A 32 -15.98 -5.95 -7.02
CA ASN A 32 -17.42 -6.04 -7.26
C ASN A 32 -17.80 -6.89 -8.48
N GLN A 33 -16.84 -7.63 -9.02
CA GLN A 33 -17.05 -8.58 -10.10
C GLN A 33 -16.70 -9.98 -9.60
N SER A 34 -17.30 -11.01 -10.18
CA SER A 34 -17.15 -12.40 -9.76
C SER A 34 -17.11 -13.35 -10.95
N ASN A 35 -16.14 -14.26 -11.01
CA ASN A 35 -16.08 -15.29 -12.06
C ASN A 35 -17.17 -16.37 -11.91
N VAL A 36 -17.90 -16.34 -10.80
CA VAL A 36 -19.07 -17.18 -10.52
C VAL A 36 -20.34 -16.33 -10.49
N ASP A 37 -20.45 -15.42 -11.45
CA ASP A 37 -21.56 -14.46 -11.65
C ASP A 37 -22.95 -15.09 -11.71
N SER A 38 -23.03 -16.36 -12.13
CA SER A 38 -24.26 -17.17 -12.09
C SER A 38 -24.89 -17.32 -10.69
N VAL A 39 -24.10 -17.19 -9.62
CA VAL A 39 -24.55 -17.28 -8.23
C VAL A 39 -24.17 -16.06 -7.39
N LEU A 40 -23.13 -15.33 -7.79
CA LEU A 40 -22.64 -14.12 -7.15
C LEU A 40 -22.54 -13.01 -8.19
N SER A 41 -23.63 -12.28 -8.40
CA SER A 41 -23.76 -11.30 -9.48
C SER A 41 -22.78 -10.12 -9.38
N ASP A 42 -22.26 -9.71 -10.54
CA ASP A 42 -21.50 -8.47 -10.68
C ASP A 42 -22.28 -7.23 -10.18
N GLY A 43 -21.54 -6.25 -9.68
CA GLY A 43 -22.06 -5.01 -9.09
C GLY A 43 -22.22 -5.05 -7.56
N VAL A 44 -22.19 -6.23 -6.94
CA VAL A 44 -22.18 -6.39 -5.48
C VAL A 44 -20.74 -6.26 -4.96
N ASN A 45 -20.50 -5.45 -3.94
CA ASN A 45 -19.17 -5.37 -3.33
C ASN A 45 -18.89 -6.64 -2.50
N TYR A 46 -17.84 -7.38 -2.83
CA TYR A 46 -17.43 -8.61 -2.15
C TYR A 46 -16.23 -8.41 -1.22
N LEU A 47 -15.23 -7.66 -1.69
CA LEU A 47 -14.01 -7.37 -0.93
C LEU A 47 -13.67 -5.88 -1.02
N THR A 48 -12.80 -5.45 -0.10
CA THR A 48 -12.09 -4.17 -0.17
C THR A 48 -10.59 -4.39 -0.21
N VAL A 49 -9.89 -3.53 -0.95
CA VAL A 49 -8.43 -3.45 -0.98
C VAL A 49 -8.04 -2.08 -0.48
N LYS A 50 -7.38 -2.03 0.68
CA LYS A 50 -6.79 -0.82 1.24
C LYS A 50 -5.29 -0.85 1.00
N ILE A 51 -4.74 0.23 0.44
CA ILE A 51 -3.31 0.43 0.19
C ILE A 51 -2.88 1.67 0.96
N GLU A 52 -1.86 1.51 1.81
CA GLU A 52 -1.29 2.59 2.63
C GLU A 52 0.21 2.69 2.31
N ASP A 53 0.75 3.87 2.10
CA ASP A 53 2.20 4.09 1.95
C ASP A 53 2.75 4.98 3.09
N GLY A 54 4.07 5.19 3.10
CA GLY A 54 4.72 5.99 4.15
C GLY A 54 4.77 5.29 5.52
N LEU A 55 4.58 3.98 5.57
CA LEU A 55 4.56 3.22 6.81
C LEU A 55 5.92 2.57 7.10
N ALA A 56 6.37 2.60 8.35
CA ALA A 56 7.57 1.90 8.76
C ALA A 56 7.30 0.41 8.94
N PHE A 57 8.11 -0.45 8.31
CA PHE A 57 8.07 -1.90 8.46
C PHE A 57 9.50 -2.48 8.44
N GLY A 58 9.93 -3.06 9.56
CA GLY A 58 11.31 -3.55 9.71
C GLY A 58 12.32 -2.42 9.58
N THR A 59 13.20 -2.50 8.58
CA THR A 59 14.19 -1.46 8.26
C THR A 59 13.72 -0.48 7.20
N ASP A 60 12.57 -0.73 6.58
CA ASP A 60 11.98 0.17 5.59
C ASP A 60 11.15 1.24 6.30
N THR A 61 11.43 2.51 6.02
CA THR A 61 10.70 3.65 6.59
C THR A 61 9.55 4.13 5.71
N ASN A 62 9.39 3.56 4.51
CA ASN A 62 8.40 3.96 3.51
C ASN A 62 7.75 2.74 2.83
N ALA A 63 7.47 1.69 3.60
CA ALA A 63 6.82 0.50 3.09
C ALA A 63 5.36 0.78 2.68
N VAL A 64 4.87 0.00 1.71
CA VAL A 64 3.47 0.02 1.28
C VAL A 64 2.73 -1.18 1.85
N LYS A 65 1.69 -0.94 2.65
CA LYS A 65 0.83 -1.97 3.23
C LYS A 65 -0.39 -2.22 2.35
N PHE A 66 -0.68 -3.48 2.08
CA PHE A 66 -1.96 -3.93 1.56
C PHE A 66 -2.77 -4.59 2.67
N THR A 67 -4.04 -4.21 2.75
CA THR A 67 -5.06 -4.89 3.58
C THR A 67 -6.23 -5.25 2.70
N VAL A 68 -6.45 -6.54 2.47
CA VAL A 68 -7.56 -7.06 1.68
C VAL A 68 -8.57 -7.71 2.62
N ASN A 69 -9.76 -7.13 2.71
CA ASN A 69 -10.83 -7.61 3.59
C ASN A 69 -11.96 -8.18 2.75
N ILE A 70 -12.48 -9.33 3.16
CA ILE A 70 -13.79 -9.79 2.69
C ILE A 70 -14.86 -9.04 3.48
N LEU A 71 -15.88 -8.51 2.80
CA LEU A 71 -16.95 -7.76 3.46
C LEU A 71 -17.84 -8.68 4.30
N ASP A 72 -18.26 -8.18 5.47
CA ASP A 72 -19.08 -8.92 6.42
C ASP A 72 -20.44 -9.31 5.81
N GLY A 73 -20.89 -10.53 6.10
CA GLY A 73 -22.19 -11.03 5.67
C GLY A 73 -22.30 -11.37 4.19
N VAL A 74 -21.25 -11.19 3.39
CA VAL A 74 -21.26 -11.52 1.96
C VAL A 74 -21.20 -13.03 1.71
N PHE A 75 -20.48 -13.77 2.55
CA PHE A 75 -20.32 -15.21 2.43
C PHE A 75 -20.72 -15.92 3.72
N ASN A 76 -21.42 -17.05 3.57
CA ASN A 76 -21.53 -18.03 4.64
C ASN A 76 -20.34 -18.98 4.54
N PHE A 77 -19.69 -19.32 5.65
CA PHE A 77 -18.60 -20.29 5.68
C PHE A 77 -18.90 -21.49 6.58
N GLY A 78 -20.09 -21.55 7.19
CA GLY A 78 -20.52 -22.66 8.04
C GLY A 78 -19.46 -23.04 9.08
N THR A 79 -19.00 -24.29 9.00
CA THR A 79 -17.94 -24.85 9.88
C THR A 79 -16.57 -24.92 9.20
N HIS A 80 -16.40 -24.33 8.01
CA HIS A 80 -15.12 -24.38 7.29
C HIS A 80 -14.06 -23.55 8.03
N THR A 81 -13.07 -24.24 8.58
CA THR A 81 -11.94 -23.62 9.29
C THR A 81 -10.92 -22.96 8.35
N SER A 82 -11.05 -23.21 7.04
CA SER A 82 -10.13 -22.72 6.00
C SER A 82 -10.83 -21.71 5.07
N TYR A 83 -11.73 -20.89 5.60
CA TYR A 83 -12.35 -19.80 4.85
C TYR A 83 -11.41 -18.61 4.73
N GLY A 84 -11.33 -18.01 3.55
CA GLY A 84 -10.65 -16.72 3.37
C GLY A 84 -10.01 -16.54 2.00
N ILE A 85 -9.19 -15.50 1.90
CA ILE A 85 -8.41 -15.15 0.71
C ILE A 85 -7.24 -16.13 0.61
N GLN A 86 -7.08 -16.76 -0.55
CA GLN A 86 -6.01 -17.71 -0.84
C GLN A 86 -4.94 -17.12 -1.76
N ALA A 87 -5.34 -16.21 -2.64
CA ALA A 87 -4.43 -15.51 -3.55
C ALA A 87 -4.95 -14.11 -3.83
N PHE A 88 -4.04 -13.18 -4.09
CA PHE A 88 -4.34 -11.79 -4.44
C PHE A 88 -3.40 -11.32 -5.54
N GLY A 89 -3.96 -10.75 -6.61
CA GLY A 89 -3.27 -10.20 -7.76
C GLY A 89 -3.40 -8.68 -7.84
N PHE A 90 -2.31 -8.01 -8.19
CA PHE A 90 -2.23 -6.56 -8.35
C PHE A 90 -1.26 -6.21 -9.50
N ASN A 91 -1.33 -4.98 -10.01
CA ASN A 91 -0.45 -4.50 -11.07
C ASN A 91 0.34 -3.28 -10.65
N GLN A 92 1.45 -3.05 -11.36
CA GLN A 92 2.19 -1.80 -11.26
C GLN A 92 1.70 -0.79 -12.30
N ALA A 93 1.57 0.46 -11.88
CA ALA A 93 1.29 1.57 -12.78
C ALA A 93 2.47 1.81 -13.75
N VAL A 94 2.17 2.40 -14.92
CA VAL A 94 3.20 2.74 -15.90
C VAL A 94 4.20 3.72 -15.26
N GLY A 95 5.48 3.36 -15.29
CA GLY A 95 6.56 4.17 -14.70
C GLY A 95 6.79 3.93 -13.21
N ALA A 96 6.06 3.01 -12.57
CA ALA A 96 6.35 2.60 -11.20
C ALA A 96 7.76 1.96 -11.09
N PRO A 97 8.43 2.08 -9.94
CA PRO A 97 9.72 1.43 -9.70
C PRO A 97 9.63 -0.10 -9.84
N THR A 98 10.74 -0.75 -10.19
CA THR A 98 10.77 -2.22 -10.32
C THR A 98 10.50 -2.90 -8.99
N LEU A 99 9.48 -3.77 -8.98
CA LEU A 99 9.18 -4.67 -7.87
C LEU A 99 9.75 -6.07 -8.17
N LEU A 100 10.27 -6.73 -7.13
CA LEU A 100 10.74 -8.12 -7.15
C LEU A 100 10.02 -8.94 -6.07
N ASP A 101 10.08 -10.27 -6.18
CA ASP A 101 9.49 -11.15 -5.17
C ASP A 101 9.99 -10.92 -3.74
N ALA A 102 11.28 -10.64 -3.60
CA ALA A 102 11.90 -10.37 -2.31
C ALA A 102 11.36 -9.09 -1.63
N ASN A 103 10.69 -8.21 -2.37
CA ASN A 103 10.08 -7.01 -1.83
C ASN A 103 8.71 -7.29 -1.18
N ILE A 104 8.06 -8.41 -1.51
CA ILE A 104 6.74 -8.77 -0.98
C ILE A 104 6.89 -9.57 0.32
N VAL A 105 6.42 -9.00 1.42
CA VAL A 105 6.40 -9.64 2.74
C VAL A 105 4.96 -9.96 3.14
N GLY A 106 4.57 -11.23 2.97
CA GLY A 106 3.26 -11.74 3.36
C GLY A 106 3.22 -12.40 4.74
N PRO A 107 2.05 -12.91 5.16
CA PRO A 107 1.94 -13.71 6.38
C PRO A 107 2.64 -15.06 6.21
N SER A 108 2.86 -15.77 7.31
CA SER A 108 3.52 -17.08 7.28
C SER A 108 2.86 -18.04 6.29
N GLY A 109 3.66 -18.65 5.41
CA GLY A 109 3.17 -19.57 4.38
C GLY A 109 2.69 -18.91 3.09
N TRP A 110 2.89 -17.60 2.93
CA TRP A 110 2.63 -16.87 1.69
C TRP A 110 3.93 -16.47 0.99
N SER A 111 3.88 -16.42 -0.33
CA SER A 111 4.98 -15.92 -1.17
C SER A 111 4.46 -14.92 -2.19
N GLY A 112 5.33 -13.94 -2.52
CA GLY A 112 5.20 -13.17 -3.75
C GLY A 112 5.41 -14.06 -4.98
N ASN A 113 4.84 -13.64 -6.11
CA ASN A 113 5.11 -14.21 -7.43
C ASN A 113 5.25 -13.09 -8.50
N VAL A 114 6.47 -12.54 -8.60
CA VAL A 114 6.97 -11.40 -9.39
C VAL A 114 8.39 -11.78 -9.88
N PRO A 115 8.67 -11.99 -11.19
CA PRO A 115 7.82 -12.03 -12.39
C PRO A 115 7.77 -13.40 -13.13
N ASN A 116 6.84 -13.50 -14.08
CA ASN A 116 6.63 -14.44 -15.20
C ASN A 116 6.52 -15.98 -14.97
N PRO A 117 5.46 -16.64 -15.49
CA PRO A 117 4.34 -16.02 -16.21
C PRO A 117 3.44 -15.19 -15.28
N PRO A 118 2.96 -13.99 -15.70
CA PRO A 118 2.06 -13.17 -14.91
C PRO A 118 0.85 -13.99 -14.51
N ASN A 119 0.45 -13.83 -13.26
CA ASN A 119 -0.56 -14.68 -12.65
C ASN A 119 -1.92 -14.33 -13.25
N GLN A 120 -2.52 -15.31 -13.92
CA GLN A 120 -3.87 -15.19 -14.45
C GLN A 120 -4.86 -15.43 -13.31
N PHE A 121 -5.72 -14.45 -13.07
CA PHE A 121 -6.84 -14.62 -12.15
C PHE A 121 -8.09 -14.75 -13.01
N ASP A 122 -8.73 -15.91 -12.90
CA ASP A 122 -9.72 -16.43 -13.83
C ASP A 122 -10.79 -15.41 -14.22
N GLY A 123 -10.70 -14.88 -15.45
CA GLY A 123 -11.64 -13.89 -15.97
C GLY A 123 -11.24 -12.41 -15.81
N PHE A 124 -10.28 -12.09 -14.93
CA PHE A 124 -9.90 -10.70 -14.57
C PHE A 124 -8.57 -10.24 -15.15
N GLY A 125 -7.96 -11.04 -16.03
CA GLY A 125 -6.74 -10.69 -16.75
C GLY A 125 -5.46 -11.23 -16.11
N LYS A 126 -4.33 -10.64 -16.50
CA LYS A 126 -2.98 -11.00 -16.07
C LYS A 126 -2.42 -9.92 -15.16
N PHE A 127 -1.93 -10.35 -14.00
CA PHE A 127 -1.40 -9.48 -12.97
C PHE A 127 0.12 -9.52 -12.93
N PHE A 128 0.75 -8.34 -12.78
CA PHE A 128 2.20 -8.19 -12.65
C PHE A 128 2.73 -8.95 -11.43
N GLY A 129 2.07 -8.76 -10.28
CA GLY A 129 2.41 -9.41 -9.03
C GLY A 129 1.22 -10.16 -8.45
N ALA A 130 1.52 -11.24 -7.76
CA ALA A 130 0.55 -11.90 -6.89
C ALA A 130 1.19 -12.26 -5.57
N THR A 131 0.38 -12.36 -4.52
CA THR A 131 0.74 -13.01 -3.28
C THR A 131 -0.23 -14.16 -3.06
N ALA A 132 0.29 -15.33 -2.69
CA ALA A 132 -0.53 -16.53 -2.55
C ALA A 132 -0.04 -17.42 -1.41
N GLY A 133 -1.01 -18.06 -0.75
CA GLY A 133 -0.78 -19.13 0.21
C GLY A 133 -1.35 -20.46 -0.27
N SER A 134 -1.31 -21.44 0.61
CA SER A 134 -1.97 -22.73 0.43
C SER A 134 -3.46 -22.69 0.84
N GLY A 135 -4.20 -23.77 0.54
CA GLY A 135 -5.59 -23.92 0.99
C GLY A 135 -5.78 -23.96 2.52
N VAL A 136 -4.71 -24.16 3.30
CA VAL A 136 -4.74 -24.15 4.78
C VAL A 136 -4.27 -22.83 5.39
N THR A 137 -3.66 -21.96 4.60
CA THR A 137 -3.16 -20.64 5.04
C THR A 137 -3.97 -19.53 4.38
N ARG A 138 -5.30 -19.63 4.43
CA ARG A 138 -6.19 -18.58 3.94
C ARG A 138 -6.41 -17.53 5.03
N PHE A 139 -6.55 -16.27 4.63
CA PHE A 139 -6.65 -15.16 5.56
C PHE A 139 -7.86 -14.28 5.27
N ASN A 140 -8.49 -13.77 6.33
CA ASN A 140 -9.51 -12.72 6.27
C ASN A 140 -9.42 -11.87 7.55
N PRO A 141 -8.77 -10.70 7.52
CA PRO A 141 -8.15 -10.07 6.36
C PRO A 141 -6.81 -10.69 5.95
N LEU A 142 -6.47 -10.53 4.67
CA LEU A 142 -5.10 -10.72 4.18
C LEU A 142 -4.34 -9.40 4.32
N GLU A 143 -3.24 -9.42 5.06
CA GLU A 143 -2.30 -8.29 5.16
C GLU A 143 -0.93 -8.68 4.62
N PHE A 144 -0.35 -7.84 3.77
CA PHE A 144 1.03 -7.99 3.31
C PHE A 144 1.65 -6.63 3.02
N TRP A 145 2.97 -6.62 2.87
CA TRP A 145 3.76 -5.41 2.69
C TRP A 145 4.60 -5.49 1.43
N ILE A 146 4.84 -4.34 0.82
CA ILE A 146 5.89 -4.13 -0.17
C ILE A 146 6.96 -3.27 0.49
N THR A 147 8.21 -3.75 0.43
CA THR A 147 9.34 -3.16 1.14
C THR A 147 10.58 -3.08 0.24
N GLY A 148 11.47 -2.13 0.51
CA GLY A 148 12.76 -1.98 -0.17
C GLY A 148 12.64 -1.49 -1.62
N VAL A 149 11.50 -0.90 -2.00
CA VAL A 149 11.28 -0.32 -3.33
C VAL A 149 11.35 1.20 -3.22
N ALA A 150 12.45 1.79 -3.67
CA ALA A 150 12.64 3.23 -3.51
C ALA A 150 11.72 4.05 -4.43
N GLY A 151 10.96 4.97 -3.85
CA GLY A 151 10.10 5.91 -4.57
C GLY A 151 8.76 5.33 -5.03
N ASP A 152 8.37 4.17 -4.51
CA ASP A 152 7.00 3.69 -4.67
C ASP A 152 6.04 4.43 -3.74
N THR A 153 4.77 4.29 -4.08
CA THR A 153 3.63 4.91 -3.41
C THR A 153 2.42 3.98 -3.52
N ALA A 154 1.34 4.27 -2.81
CA ALA A 154 0.10 3.51 -2.92
C ALA A 154 -0.43 3.46 -4.37
N SER A 155 -0.29 4.56 -5.13
CA SER A 155 -0.72 4.63 -6.53
C SER A 155 0.18 3.84 -7.49
N SER A 156 1.41 3.50 -7.09
CA SER A 156 2.33 2.69 -7.88
C SER A 156 1.78 1.29 -8.15
N TYR A 157 0.81 0.83 -7.34
CA TYR A 157 0.28 -0.53 -7.39
C TYR A 157 -1.21 -0.60 -7.75
N ALA A 158 -1.77 0.48 -8.29
CA ALA A 158 -3.16 0.56 -8.71
C ALA A 158 -3.23 0.75 -10.22
N ALA A 159 -3.27 -0.35 -10.98
CA ALA A 159 -3.33 -0.32 -12.43
C ALA A 159 -4.14 -1.49 -12.99
N ALA A 160 -4.77 -1.27 -14.15
CA ALA A 160 -5.52 -2.31 -14.83
C ALA A 160 -4.61 -3.48 -15.24
N SER A 161 -5.15 -4.69 -15.14
CA SER A 161 -4.54 -5.91 -15.66
C SER A 161 -4.41 -5.87 -17.18
N SER A 162 -3.58 -6.78 -17.69
CA SER A 162 -3.36 -6.95 -19.11
C SER A 162 -3.95 -8.27 -19.64
N GLY A 163 -3.96 -8.43 -20.96
CA GLY A 163 -4.41 -9.65 -21.63
C GLY A 163 -5.91 -9.70 -21.93
N ASN A 164 -6.37 -10.88 -22.37
CA ASN A 164 -7.76 -11.12 -22.75
C ASN A 164 -8.53 -11.68 -21.54
N ALA A 165 -9.09 -10.77 -20.76
CA ALA A 165 -9.92 -11.06 -19.60
C ALA A 165 -11.39 -11.26 -20.01
N GLY A 166 -11.96 -12.43 -19.73
CA GLY A 166 -13.36 -12.74 -20.08
C GLY A 166 -14.39 -11.84 -19.40
N GLN A 167 -14.07 -11.29 -18.22
CA GLN A 167 -14.92 -10.40 -17.42
C GLN A 167 -14.43 -8.94 -17.42
N GLY A 168 -13.46 -8.63 -18.28
CA GLY A 168 -12.78 -7.34 -18.31
C GLY A 168 -11.55 -7.29 -17.42
N ASN A 169 -10.64 -6.36 -17.75
CA ASN A 169 -9.40 -6.17 -17.00
C ASN A 169 -9.68 -5.39 -15.71
N ALA A 170 -9.34 -6.01 -14.57
CA ALA A 170 -9.51 -5.42 -13.24
C ALA A 170 -8.18 -4.84 -12.73
N TRP A 171 -8.23 -3.93 -11.75
CA TRP A 171 -7.01 -3.42 -11.13
C TRP A 171 -6.46 -4.42 -10.10
N PHE A 172 -7.38 -5.10 -9.43
CA PHE A 172 -7.10 -6.12 -8.42
C PHE A 172 -7.99 -7.33 -8.65
N ALA A 173 -7.48 -8.50 -8.26
CA ALA A 173 -8.28 -9.71 -8.18
C ALA A 173 -7.90 -10.53 -6.96
N ALA A 174 -8.86 -11.21 -6.34
CA ALA A 174 -8.64 -12.09 -5.21
C ALA A 174 -9.30 -13.45 -5.45
N HIS A 175 -8.61 -14.54 -5.11
CA HIS A 175 -9.24 -15.85 -5.00
C HIS A 175 -9.69 -16.05 -3.55
N VAL A 176 -10.99 -16.19 -3.34
CA VAL A 176 -11.60 -16.49 -2.04
C VAL A 176 -12.15 -17.90 -2.07
N ALA A 177 -11.93 -18.66 -1.00
CA ALA A 177 -12.34 -20.05 -0.93
C ALA A 177 -12.78 -20.46 0.48
N GLY A 178 -13.50 -21.57 0.56
CA GLY A 178 -14.02 -22.11 1.82
C GLY A 178 -15.32 -21.46 2.26
N PHE A 179 -16.10 -20.90 1.32
CA PHE A 179 -17.46 -20.43 1.58
C PHE A 179 -18.51 -21.42 1.04
N ILE A 180 -19.76 -21.18 1.40
CA ILE A 180 -20.96 -21.90 1.01
C ILE A 180 -21.93 -20.89 0.41
N ILE A 181 -22.55 -21.27 -0.72
CA ILE A 181 -23.69 -20.57 -1.29
C ILE A 181 -24.86 -21.55 -1.30
N ASP A 182 -25.98 -21.15 -0.68
CA ASP A 182 -27.15 -22.00 -0.57
C ASP A 182 -27.64 -22.46 -1.94
N GLY A 183 -27.83 -23.78 -2.10
CA GLY A 183 -28.28 -24.38 -3.35
C GLY A 183 -27.22 -24.47 -4.46
N SER A 184 -25.95 -24.16 -4.17
CA SER A 184 -24.85 -24.24 -5.14
C SER A 184 -23.72 -25.15 -4.66
N ALA A 185 -23.03 -25.81 -5.60
CA ALA A 185 -21.81 -26.58 -5.33
C ALA A 185 -20.53 -25.71 -5.30
N ILE A 186 -20.66 -24.39 -5.50
CA ILE A 186 -19.54 -23.45 -5.58
C ILE A 186 -19.03 -23.14 -4.18
N THR A 187 -17.75 -23.45 -3.94
CA THR A 187 -17.07 -23.24 -2.64
C THR A 187 -15.89 -22.26 -2.71
N SER A 188 -15.64 -21.69 -3.88
CA SER A 188 -14.56 -20.75 -4.16
C SER A 188 -14.88 -19.92 -5.40
N GLY A 189 -14.28 -18.74 -5.50
CA GLY A 189 -14.43 -17.86 -6.64
C GLY A 189 -13.28 -16.86 -6.72
N TYR A 190 -13.10 -16.31 -7.92
CA TYR A 190 -12.27 -15.15 -8.16
C TYR A 190 -13.14 -13.90 -8.17
N PHE A 191 -12.64 -12.85 -7.52
CA PHE A 191 -13.34 -11.58 -7.37
C PHE A 191 -12.45 -10.47 -7.87
N GLY A 192 -12.93 -9.70 -8.84
CA GLY A 192 -12.20 -8.62 -9.48
C GLY A 192 -12.80 -7.26 -9.18
N GLY A 193 -12.00 -6.20 -9.34
CA GLY A 193 -12.52 -4.83 -9.35
C GLY A 193 -11.42 -3.77 -9.28
N GLY A 194 -11.78 -2.61 -8.74
CA GLY A 194 -10.94 -1.41 -8.73
C GLY A 194 -11.21 -0.43 -9.88
N ASN A 195 -12.10 -0.74 -10.83
CA ASN A 195 -12.48 0.14 -11.95
C ASN A 195 -13.39 1.34 -11.56
N GLY A 196 -13.34 1.80 -10.31
CA GLY A 196 -14.12 2.94 -9.83
C GLY A 196 -13.41 4.27 -10.03
N ILE A 197 -14.02 5.20 -10.78
CA ILE A 197 -13.56 6.60 -10.98
C ILE A 197 -13.85 7.47 -9.74
N THR A 198 -14.34 6.89 -8.65
CA THR A 198 -14.34 7.57 -7.36
C THR A 198 -13.11 7.08 -6.61
N PRO A 199 -12.05 7.89 -6.48
CA PRO A 199 -11.19 7.74 -5.32
C PRO A 199 -12.16 7.64 -4.12
N PRO A 200 -12.00 6.69 -3.19
CA PRO A 200 -12.55 6.91 -1.87
C PRO A 200 -12.13 8.33 -1.47
N PRO A 201 -13.00 9.12 -0.81
CA PRO A 201 -12.64 10.46 -0.41
C PRO A 201 -11.24 10.38 0.15
N VAL A 202 -10.30 11.08 -0.50
CA VAL A 202 -8.95 11.22 0.01
C VAL A 202 -9.19 11.89 1.34
N ILE A 203 -9.27 11.09 2.39
CA ILE A 203 -9.02 11.59 3.72
C ILE A 203 -7.53 11.84 3.62
N ASN A 204 -7.19 13.02 3.10
CA ASN A 204 -5.97 13.68 3.47
C ASN A 204 -6.09 13.69 4.99
N VAL A 205 -5.51 12.67 5.62
CA VAL A 205 -5.12 12.78 7.01
C VAL A 205 -4.23 14.00 6.96
N SER A 206 -4.81 15.13 7.38
CA SER A 206 -4.20 16.44 7.42
C SER A 206 -2.73 16.20 7.72
N GLU A 207 -1.86 16.65 6.81
CA GLU A 207 -0.42 16.74 7.03
C GLU A 207 -0.22 16.95 8.52
N VAL A 208 0.32 15.94 9.22
CA VAL A 208 0.42 16.02 10.68
C VAL A 208 1.23 17.28 10.93
N PRO A 209 0.64 18.35 11.50
CA PRO A 209 1.34 19.61 11.59
C PRO A 209 2.63 19.31 12.32
N LEU A 210 3.78 19.65 11.72
CA LEU A 210 5.07 19.56 12.40
C LEU A 210 4.82 20.09 13.82
N PRO A 211 5.11 19.31 14.88
CA PRO A 211 4.80 19.72 16.23
C PRO A 211 5.28 21.16 16.38
N ALA A 212 4.48 22.06 16.95
CA ALA A 212 4.89 23.47 17.10
C ALA A 212 6.31 23.60 17.69
N ALA A 213 6.78 22.59 18.43
CA ALA A 213 8.16 22.37 18.83
C ALA A 213 9.22 22.49 17.72
N ALA A 214 8.99 22.00 16.49
CA ALA A 214 9.93 22.13 15.37
C ALA A 214 10.09 23.61 14.94
N TRP A 215 8.98 24.34 14.84
CA TRP A 215 8.97 25.78 14.59
C TRP A 215 9.62 26.56 15.75
N MET A 216 9.26 26.22 16.98
CA MET A 216 9.80 26.85 18.20
C MET A 216 11.29 26.56 18.38
N LEU A 217 11.77 25.38 18.00
CA LEU A 217 13.18 25.01 18.01
C LEU A 217 13.95 25.84 16.97
N GLY A 218 13.40 25.99 15.77
CA GLY A 218 13.98 26.87 14.73
C GLY A 218 14.08 28.33 15.19
N ILE A 219 13.01 28.87 15.77
CA ILE A 219 12.99 30.25 16.30
C ILE A 219 13.93 30.40 17.50
N GLY A 220 13.96 29.42 18.40
CA GLY A 220 14.85 29.41 19.57
C GLY A 220 16.33 29.42 19.19
N LEU A 221 16.73 28.63 18.19
CA LEU A 221 18.10 28.59 17.68
C LEU A 221 18.50 29.91 16.99
N MET A 222 17.59 30.54 16.26
CA MET A 222 17.81 31.88 15.70
C MET A 222 17.94 32.96 16.79
N ALA A 223 17.13 32.90 17.85
CA ALA A 223 17.22 33.83 18.97
C ALA A 223 18.57 33.70 19.70
N VAL A 224 19.02 32.48 20.01
CA VAL A 224 20.30 32.23 20.70
C VAL A 224 21.50 32.68 19.86
N SER A 225 21.49 32.42 18.55
CA SER A 225 22.57 32.87 17.65
C SER A 225 22.64 34.39 17.52
N SER A 226 21.50 35.09 17.57
CA SER A 226 21.46 36.56 17.58
C SER A 226 22.02 37.18 18.87
N LEU A 227 21.82 36.52 20.02
CA LEU A 227 22.32 36.98 21.31
C LEU A 227 23.84 36.82 21.44
N ASN A 228 24.41 35.75 20.88
CA ASN A 228 25.87 35.56 20.87
C ASN A 228 26.62 36.58 20.00
N ARG A 229 26.00 37.08 18.92
CA ARG A 229 26.60 38.16 18.09
C ARG A 229 26.73 39.47 18.85
N ARG A 230 25.82 39.79 19.77
CA ARG A 230 25.88 41.05 20.54
C ARG A 230 27.00 41.08 21.57
N LYS A 231 27.42 39.92 22.10
CA LYS A 231 28.56 39.86 23.04
C LYS A 231 29.92 40.03 22.36
N SER A 232 30.02 39.71 21.07
CA SER A 232 31.26 39.85 20.29
C SER A 232 31.58 41.29 19.87
N LEU A 233 30.62 42.21 19.99
CA LEU A 233 30.77 43.63 19.60
C LEU A 233 30.99 44.56 20.81
N ALA A 234 31.10 44.01 22.02
CA ALA A 234 31.28 44.75 23.27
C ALA A 234 32.70 44.63 23.86
N THR A 235 33.69 44.26 23.03
CA THR A 235 35.13 44.28 23.30
C THR A 235 35.83 44.90 22.10
#